data_AF-A0A5D2SRD8-F1
#
_entry.id   AF-A0A5D2SRD8-F1
#
_cell.length_a   1.000
_cell.length_b   1.000
_cell.length_c   1.000
_cell.angle_alpha   90.00
_cell.angle_beta   90.00
_cell.angle_gamma   90.00
#
_symmetry.space_group_name_H-M   'P 1'
#
loop_
_entity.id
_entity.type
_entity.pdbx_description
1 polymer ?
#
loop_
_entity_poly.entity_id
_entity_poly.type
_entity_poly.pdbx_seq_one_letter_code
_entity_poly.pdbx_strand_id
1 'polypeptide(L)'
;MAPKCGLSASRPASQPRFIQHKKEAFWFYRFLSIIYDHVINPGHWTEDMRNDALEPADLNNRNMIVVDVGGGTGFTTLGIVKHVDAKNVTILDQSPHQLAKAKQKEPLKECRIIEGDAEDLPFRTDYADRYVSAGSIEYWPDPQRGIKEAYRVLKLGGKACLIGPVYPTFWLSRFFADVWMLFPKEEEYIDWFEKAGFKDVQLKRIGPKWYRGVRRHGLIMGCSVTGVKPASGDSPLQLGPKAEDVSKPINPLTFLLRFILGTMAATYYVLVPIYMWLKDQIVPEGQPI
;
A
#
# COMPACT_ATOMS: atom_id res chain seq x y z
N MET A 1 24.77 29.24 7.22
CA MET A 1 24.98 27.96 7.94
C MET A 1 23.68 27.19 7.91
N ALA A 2 23.59 26.16 7.07
CA ALA A 2 22.41 25.30 6.98
C ALA A 2 22.38 24.36 8.21
N PRO A 3 21.21 24.08 8.81
CA PRO A 3 21.12 23.11 9.89
C PRO A 3 21.35 21.71 9.32
N LYS A 4 22.26 20.96 9.95
CA LYS A 4 22.51 19.55 9.65
C LYS A 4 21.23 18.75 9.94
N CYS A 5 20.60 18.20 8.91
CA CYS A 5 19.61 17.14 9.05
C CYS A 5 20.23 15.97 9.81
N GLY A 6 19.68 15.66 10.98
CA GLY A 6 20.00 14.42 11.68
C GLY A 6 19.57 13.24 10.82
N LEU A 7 20.47 12.30 10.62
CA LEU A 7 20.17 10.98 10.06
C LEU A 7 19.01 10.38 10.87
N SER A 8 17.84 10.29 10.26
CA SER A 8 16.71 9.55 10.82
C SER A 8 17.12 8.08 10.88
N ALA A 9 17.45 7.58 12.07
CA ALA A 9 17.65 6.16 12.28
C ALA A 9 16.39 5.42 11.80
N SER A 10 16.56 4.49 10.86
CA SER A 10 15.50 3.57 10.43
C SER A 10 14.88 2.93 11.67
N ARG A 11 13.55 2.95 11.80
CA ARG A 11 12.87 2.26 12.90
C ARG A 11 13.35 0.80 12.90
N PRO A 12 13.80 0.25 14.05
CA PRO A 12 14.22 -1.13 14.09
C PRO A 12 13.04 -2.01 13.65
N ALA A 13 13.31 -3.04 12.83
CA ALA A 13 12.32 -4.05 12.42
C ALA A 13 11.61 -4.74 13.62
N SER A 14 12.08 -4.48 14.84
CA SER A 14 11.64 -5.04 16.12
C SER A 14 10.60 -4.22 16.89
N GLN A 15 9.95 -3.18 16.32
CA GLN A 15 8.72 -2.69 16.96
C GLN A 15 7.64 -3.79 16.85
N PRO A 16 7.00 -4.19 17.97
CA PRO A 16 6.00 -5.24 17.96
C PRO A 16 4.77 -4.75 17.18
N ARG A 17 4.70 -5.14 15.90
CA ARG A 17 3.49 -4.99 15.08
C ARG A 17 2.59 -6.18 15.39
N PHE A 18 1.29 -5.96 15.47
CA PHE A 18 0.34 -7.03 15.77
C PHE A 18 0.17 -7.97 14.58
N ILE A 19 0.13 -7.43 13.36
CA ILE A 19 0.12 -8.21 12.13
C ILE A 19 1.54 -8.29 11.57
N GLN A 20 2.32 -9.26 12.04
CA GLN A 20 3.62 -9.63 11.43
C GLN A 20 3.56 -11.00 10.77
N HIS A 21 2.61 -11.85 11.18
CA HIS A 21 2.48 -13.21 10.71
C HIS A 21 1.48 -13.29 9.55
N LYS A 22 1.88 -13.85 8.42
CA LYS A 22 1.03 -13.92 7.21
C LYS A 22 -0.27 -14.68 7.48
N LYS A 23 -0.24 -15.68 8.38
CA LYS A 23 -1.42 -16.47 8.79
C LYS A 23 -2.42 -15.71 9.66
N GLU A 24 -1.96 -14.86 10.59
CA GLU A 24 -2.85 -14.00 11.39
C GLU A 24 -3.52 -12.96 10.50
N ALA A 25 -2.70 -12.37 9.64
CA ALA A 25 -3.10 -11.45 8.59
C ALA A 25 -4.21 -12.09 7.74
N PHE A 26 -4.01 -13.31 7.24
CA PHE A 26 -4.99 -14.03 6.40
C PHE A 26 -6.39 -14.18 7.03
N TRP A 27 -6.47 -14.59 8.31
CA TRP A 27 -7.76 -14.76 8.99
C TRP A 27 -8.42 -13.42 9.32
N PHE A 28 -7.63 -12.42 9.71
CA PHE A 28 -8.08 -11.05 9.87
C PHE A 28 -8.61 -10.49 8.53
N TYR A 29 -7.88 -10.68 7.42
CA TYR A 29 -8.26 -10.24 6.07
C TYR A 29 -9.51 -10.94 5.56
N ARG A 30 -9.68 -12.24 5.79
CA ARG A 30 -10.86 -12.98 5.32
C ARG A 30 -12.17 -12.35 5.84
N PHE A 31 -12.18 -11.88 7.08
CA PHE A 31 -13.36 -11.27 7.69
C PHE A 31 -13.41 -9.75 7.50
N LEU A 32 -12.29 -9.05 7.68
CA LEU A 32 -12.27 -7.59 7.59
C LEU A 32 -12.41 -7.11 6.13
N SER A 33 -11.85 -7.80 5.13
CA SER A 33 -11.94 -7.38 3.71
C SER A 33 -13.37 -7.35 3.18
N ILE A 34 -14.26 -8.20 3.69
CA ILE A 34 -15.68 -8.19 3.31
C ILE A 34 -16.33 -6.88 3.78
N ILE A 35 -16.05 -6.47 5.01
CA ILE A 35 -16.53 -5.21 5.60
C ILE A 35 -15.80 -4.01 4.95
N TYR A 36 -14.51 -4.14 4.68
CA TYR A 36 -13.68 -3.07 4.10
C TYR A 36 -14.14 -2.72 2.68
N ASP A 37 -14.38 -3.72 1.83
CA ASP A 37 -14.83 -3.53 0.44
C ASP A 37 -16.23 -2.88 0.34
N HIS A 38 -17.17 -3.27 1.21
CA HIS A 38 -18.59 -2.89 1.07
C HIS A 38 -19.01 -1.72 1.96
N VAL A 39 -18.29 -1.47 3.06
CA VAL A 39 -18.68 -0.49 4.08
C VAL A 39 -17.65 0.64 4.21
N ILE A 40 -16.35 0.34 4.11
CA ILE A 40 -15.27 1.31 4.41
C ILE A 40 -14.79 2.01 3.12
N ASN A 41 -14.50 1.26 2.05
CA ASN A 41 -13.98 1.78 0.78
C ASN A 41 -14.84 2.89 0.13
N PRO A 42 -16.19 2.82 0.11
CA PRO A 42 -17.03 3.87 -0.49
C PRO A 42 -16.81 5.26 0.14
N GLY A 43 -16.36 5.33 1.39
CA GLY A 43 -16.05 6.58 2.09
C GLY A 43 -14.56 6.90 2.26
N HIS A 44 -13.68 5.89 2.23
CA HIS A 44 -12.27 6.02 2.60
C HIS A 44 -11.29 5.96 1.41
N TRP A 45 -11.62 5.20 0.36
CA TRP A 45 -10.80 5.03 -0.84
C TRP A 45 -11.68 5.11 -2.09
N THR A 46 -11.96 6.35 -2.50
CA THR A 46 -12.89 6.64 -3.59
C THR A 46 -12.25 6.44 -4.96
N GLU A 47 -13.09 6.38 -6.00
CA GLU A 47 -12.60 6.35 -7.38
C GLU A 47 -11.72 7.56 -7.73
N ASP A 48 -12.06 8.73 -7.21
CA ASP A 48 -11.28 9.95 -7.39
C ASP A 48 -9.91 9.85 -6.73
N MET A 49 -9.85 9.35 -5.49
CA MET A 49 -8.58 9.13 -4.80
C MET A 49 -7.72 8.10 -5.50
N ARG A 50 -8.33 7.00 -5.99
CA ARG A 50 -7.63 6.01 -6.82
C ARG A 50 -7.03 6.64 -8.07
N ASN A 51 -7.83 7.41 -8.82
CA ASN A 51 -7.37 8.03 -10.06
C ASN A 51 -6.24 9.04 -9.76
N ASP A 52 -6.39 9.85 -8.71
CA ASP A 52 -5.39 10.82 -8.26
C ASP A 52 -4.07 10.16 -7.85
N ALA A 53 -4.15 9.02 -7.15
CA ALA A 53 -2.99 8.26 -6.72
C ALA A 53 -2.28 7.51 -7.86
N LEU A 54 -3.01 7.15 -8.92
CA LEU A 54 -2.47 6.52 -10.12
C LEU A 54 -1.85 7.51 -11.11
N GLU A 55 -2.17 8.81 -11.03
CA GLU A 55 -1.62 9.83 -11.93
C GLU A 55 -0.07 9.75 -12.04
N PRO A 56 0.71 9.69 -10.93
CA PRO A 56 2.17 9.64 -11.02
C PRO A 56 2.73 8.35 -11.64
N ALA A 57 1.90 7.31 -11.78
CA ALA A 57 2.30 6.05 -12.41
C ALA A 57 2.52 6.19 -13.92
N ASP A 58 2.12 7.30 -14.55
CA ASP A 58 2.30 7.57 -15.99
C ASP A 58 1.83 6.40 -16.87
N LEU A 59 0.59 5.96 -16.66
CA LEU A 59 -0.08 4.98 -17.51
C LEU A 59 -0.54 5.67 -18.81
N ASN A 60 0.39 5.87 -19.75
CA ASN A 60 0.17 6.72 -20.92
C ASN A 60 0.13 5.98 -22.27
N ASN A 61 0.24 4.64 -22.26
CA ASN A 61 0.24 3.83 -23.47
C ASN A 61 -0.52 2.52 -23.25
N ARG A 62 -1.48 2.22 -24.16
CA ARG A 62 -2.34 1.02 -24.09
C ARG A 62 -1.58 -0.30 -24.13
N ASN A 63 -0.39 -0.31 -24.73
CA ASN A 63 0.44 -1.50 -24.91
C ASN A 63 1.43 -1.75 -23.77
N MET A 64 1.43 -0.95 -22.70
CA MET A 64 2.29 -1.17 -21.55
C MET A 64 1.96 -2.49 -20.85
N ILE A 65 2.99 -3.22 -20.43
CA ILE A 65 2.86 -4.35 -19.52
C ILE A 65 2.84 -3.82 -18.08
N VAL A 66 1.75 -4.05 -17.38
CA VAL A 66 1.54 -3.58 -16.00
C VAL A 66 1.34 -4.76 -15.07
N VAL A 67 2.04 -4.75 -13.93
CA VAL A 67 1.78 -5.67 -12.82
C VAL A 67 1.16 -4.90 -11.66
N ASP A 68 -0.03 -5.31 -11.25
CA ASP A 68 -0.75 -4.81 -10.06
C ASP A 68 -0.56 -5.81 -8.92
N VAL A 69 0.36 -5.49 -8.01
CA VAL A 69 0.81 -6.36 -6.92
C VAL A 69 0.08 -6.02 -5.63
N GLY A 70 -0.54 -7.04 -5.02
CA GLY A 70 -1.53 -6.82 -3.97
C GLY A 70 -2.84 -6.27 -4.53
N GLY A 71 -3.18 -6.63 -5.78
CA GLY A 71 -4.32 -6.04 -6.47
C GLY A 71 -5.70 -6.46 -5.90
N GLY A 72 -5.74 -7.44 -5.00
CA GLY A 72 -6.92 -7.80 -4.22
C GLY A 72 -8.17 -8.04 -5.07
N THR A 73 -9.24 -7.31 -4.75
CA THR A 73 -10.51 -7.37 -5.51
C THR A 73 -10.48 -6.65 -6.86
N GLY A 74 -9.35 -6.06 -7.24
CA GLY A 74 -9.13 -5.37 -8.50
C GLY A 74 -9.58 -3.90 -8.50
N PHE A 75 -9.76 -3.26 -7.35
CA PHE A 75 -10.23 -1.87 -7.30
C PHE A 75 -9.24 -0.91 -7.98
N THR A 76 -7.95 -1.05 -7.69
CA THR A 76 -6.87 -0.28 -8.35
C THR A 76 -6.76 -0.64 -9.82
N THR A 77 -6.86 -1.93 -10.15
CA THR A 77 -6.82 -2.43 -11.52
C THR A 77 -7.92 -1.81 -12.40
N LEU A 78 -9.11 -1.54 -11.86
CA LEU A 78 -10.17 -0.81 -12.59
C LEU A 78 -9.76 0.59 -13.03
N GLY A 79 -8.83 1.24 -12.31
CA GLY A 79 -8.21 2.49 -12.74
C GLY A 79 -7.14 2.28 -13.81
N ILE A 80 -6.33 1.23 -13.66
CA ILE A 80 -5.26 0.89 -14.62
C ILE A 80 -5.81 0.59 -16.01
N VAL A 81 -6.86 -0.24 -16.10
CA VAL A 81 -7.44 -0.68 -17.39
C VAL A 81 -8.17 0.43 -18.17
N LYS A 82 -8.36 1.62 -17.56
CA LYS A 82 -8.84 2.80 -18.29
C LYS A 82 -7.78 3.33 -19.27
N HIS A 83 -6.51 3.07 -18.99
CA HIS A 83 -5.36 3.60 -19.72
C HIS A 83 -4.54 2.53 -20.44
N VAL A 84 -4.58 1.29 -19.95
CA VAL A 84 -3.85 0.14 -20.48
C VAL A 84 -4.84 -0.95 -20.89
N ASP A 85 -4.57 -1.65 -22.00
CA ASP A 85 -5.43 -2.76 -22.41
C ASP A 85 -5.39 -3.88 -21.36
N ALA A 86 -6.55 -4.36 -20.93
CA ALA A 86 -6.69 -5.33 -19.83
C ALA A 86 -5.84 -6.59 -20.03
N LYS A 87 -5.73 -7.10 -21.27
CA LYS A 87 -4.85 -8.24 -21.62
C LYS A 87 -3.37 -8.05 -21.26
N ASN A 88 -2.90 -6.81 -21.10
CA ASN A 88 -1.52 -6.47 -20.74
C ASN A 88 -1.34 -6.23 -19.23
N VAL A 89 -2.41 -6.34 -18.44
CA VAL A 89 -2.40 -6.13 -16.99
C VAL A 89 -2.42 -7.49 -16.28
N THR A 90 -1.49 -7.68 -15.33
CA THR A 90 -1.48 -8.83 -14.43
C THR A 90 -1.82 -8.41 -13.01
N ILE A 91 -2.88 -8.97 -12.43
CA ILE A 91 -3.23 -8.84 -11.01
C ILE A 91 -2.56 -9.99 -10.25
N LEU A 92 -1.78 -9.66 -9.22
CA LEU A 92 -1.18 -10.62 -8.31
C LEU A 92 -1.63 -10.34 -6.87
N ASP A 93 -2.11 -11.36 -6.15
CA ASP A 93 -2.45 -11.26 -4.73
C ASP A 93 -2.29 -12.62 -4.04
N GLN A 94 -2.02 -12.64 -2.73
CA GLN A 94 -1.94 -13.88 -1.94
C GLN A 94 -3.32 -14.45 -1.56
N SER A 95 -4.40 -13.69 -1.80
CA SER A 95 -5.74 -13.98 -1.29
C SER A 95 -6.67 -14.52 -2.38
N PRO A 96 -6.85 -15.85 -2.52
CA PRO A 96 -7.65 -16.43 -3.60
C PRO A 96 -9.12 -15.97 -3.58
N HIS A 97 -9.66 -15.67 -2.40
CA HIS A 97 -11.02 -15.15 -2.24
C HIS A 97 -11.19 -13.71 -2.78
N GLN A 98 -10.16 -12.88 -2.70
CA GLN A 98 -10.19 -11.54 -3.31
C GLN A 98 -10.04 -11.62 -4.83
N LEU A 99 -9.13 -12.46 -5.30
CA LEU A 99 -8.94 -12.73 -6.74
C LEU A 99 -10.22 -13.28 -7.39
N ALA A 100 -11.00 -14.08 -6.68
CA ALA A 100 -12.30 -14.56 -7.15
C ALA A 100 -13.30 -13.39 -7.41
N LYS A 101 -13.30 -12.35 -6.57
CA LYS A 101 -14.10 -11.14 -6.80
C LYS A 101 -13.58 -10.34 -7.99
N ALA A 102 -12.26 -10.23 -8.16
CA ALA A 102 -11.67 -9.55 -9.32
C ALA A 102 -12.08 -10.21 -10.64
N LYS A 103 -12.08 -11.56 -10.70
CA LYS A 103 -12.52 -12.35 -11.85
C LYS A 103 -13.98 -12.12 -12.27
N GLN A 104 -14.84 -11.68 -11.36
CA GLN A 104 -16.25 -11.41 -11.65
C GLN A 104 -16.49 -10.06 -12.32
N LYS A 105 -15.49 -9.16 -12.34
CA LYS A 105 -15.63 -7.82 -12.89
C LYS A 105 -15.40 -7.82 -14.40
N GLU A 106 -16.43 -7.46 -15.17
CA GLU A 106 -16.38 -7.37 -16.64
C GLU A 106 -15.13 -6.64 -17.17
N PRO A 107 -14.74 -5.45 -16.65
CA PRO A 107 -13.58 -4.73 -17.18
C PRO A 107 -12.22 -5.42 -16.94
N LEU A 108 -12.18 -6.43 -16.05
CA LEU A 108 -10.96 -7.15 -15.66
C LEU A 108 -10.88 -8.56 -16.27
N LYS A 109 -11.84 -8.95 -17.11
CA LYS A 109 -11.94 -10.31 -17.66
C LYS A 109 -10.71 -10.74 -18.47
N GLU A 110 -10.09 -9.81 -19.18
CA GLU A 110 -8.88 -10.09 -19.96
C GLU A 110 -7.59 -9.97 -19.15
N CYS A 111 -7.65 -9.41 -17.93
CA CYS A 111 -6.48 -9.34 -17.07
C CYS A 111 -6.00 -10.75 -16.70
N ARG A 112 -4.70 -10.93 -16.70
CA ARG A 112 -4.10 -12.14 -16.11
C ARG A 112 -4.22 -12.04 -14.59
N ILE A 113 -4.81 -13.03 -13.93
CA ILE A 113 -4.98 -13.04 -12.47
C ILE A 113 -4.25 -14.24 -11.88
N ILE A 114 -3.27 -13.99 -11.02
CA ILE A 114 -2.42 -15.03 -10.42
C ILE A 114 -2.33 -14.88 -8.90
N GLU A 115 -2.21 -16.02 -8.21
CA GLU A 115 -1.87 -16.04 -6.79
C GLU A 115 -0.35 -15.91 -6.64
N GLY A 116 0.11 -15.09 -5.70
CA GLY A 116 1.55 -14.90 -5.48
C GLY A 116 1.89 -13.99 -4.30
N ASP A 117 3.18 -13.97 -3.93
CA ASP A 117 3.73 -13.15 -2.85
C ASP A 117 4.39 -11.90 -3.43
N ALA A 118 4.08 -10.72 -2.87
CA ALA A 118 4.69 -9.46 -3.29
C ALA A 118 6.20 -9.41 -3.04
N GLU A 119 6.69 -10.20 -2.08
CA GLU A 119 8.10 -10.32 -1.73
C GLU A 119 8.86 -11.41 -2.52
N ASP A 120 8.18 -12.13 -3.42
CA ASP A 120 8.75 -13.18 -4.27
C ASP A 120 7.91 -13.34 -5.55
N LEU A 121 8.12 -12.44 -6.52
CA LEU A 121 7.25 -12.31 -7.68
C LEU A 121 7.59 -13.37 -8.75
N PRO A 122 6.57 -14.06 -9.31
CA PRO A 122 6.75 -15.09 -10.33
C PRO A 122 6.97 -14.50 -11.75
N PHE A 123 7.72 -13.40 -11.83
CA PHE A 123 8.09 -12.75 -13.08
C PHE A 123 9.59 -12.79 -13.26
N ARG A 124 10.04 -12.90 -14.51
CA ARG A 124 11.46 -12.74 -14.84
C ARG A 124 11.91 -11.29 -14.60
N THR A 125 13.21 -11.10 -14.45
CA THR A 125 13.83 -9.76 -14.42
C THR A 125 13.51 -9.01 -15.72
N ASP A 126 13.34 -7.69 -15.62
CA ASP A 126 13.05 -6.80 -16.77
C ASP A 126 11.81 -7.25 -17.58
N TYR A 127 10.69 -7.44 -16.89
CA TYR A 127 9.44 -7.93 -17.45
C TYR A 127 8.39 -6.84 -17.73
N ALA A 128 8.12 -5.95 -16.76
CA ALA A 128 7.02 -5.00 -16.80
C ALA A 128 7.48 -3.56 -17.09
N ASP A 129 6.63 -2.78 -17.75
CA ASP A 129 6.84 -1.34 -17.95
C ASP A 129 6.41 -0.53 -16.71
N ARG A 130 5.42 -1.05 -15.97
CA ARG A 130 4.90 -0.46 -14.74
C ARG A 130 4.67 -1.51 -13.66
N TYR A 131 5.00 -1.14 -12.45
CA TYR A 131 4.67 -1.84 -11.23
C TYR A 131 3.74 -0.93 -10.44
N VAL A 132 2.54 -1.41 -10.12
CA VAL A 132 1.59 -0.71 -9.26
C VAL A 132 1.31 -1.60 -8.05
N SER A 133 1.27 -1.02 -6.86
CA SER A 133 0.78 -1.70 -5.66
C SER A 133 0.03 -0.67 -4.82
N ALA A 134 -1.18 -0.99 -4.36
CA ALA A 134 -2.02 -0.06 -3.65
C ALA A 134 -2.75 -0.72 -2.48
N GLY A 135 -2.53 -0.23 -1.27
CA GLY A 135 -3.15 -0.77 -0.05
C GLY A 135 -2.67 -2.19 0.27
N SER A 136 -1.41 -2.51 -0.07
CA SER A 136 -0.81 -3.82 0.15
C SER A 136 0.42 -3.79 1.06
N ILE A 137 1.26 -2.75 0.95
CA ILE A 137 2.54 -2.68 1.66
C ILE A 137 2.42 -2.67 3.18
N GLU A 138 1.31 -2.13 3.71
CA GLU A 138 0.97 -2.16 5.13
C GLU A 138 0.93 -3.58 5.73
N TYR A 139 0.86 -4.58 4.85
CA TYR A 139 0.73 -6.00 5.18
C TYR A 139 1.99 -6.82 4.86
N TRP A 140 3.02 -6.21 4.29
CA TRP A 140 4.26 -6.91 3.95
C TRP A 140 5.14 -7.08 5.20
N PRO A 141 5.50 -8.31 5.58
CA PRO A 141 6.49 -8.54 6.64
C PRO A 141 7.80 -7.78 6.42
N ASP A 142 8.33 -7.80 5.20
CA ASP A 142 9.56 -7.14 4.78
C ASP A 142 9.30 -6.22 3.56
N PRO A 143 8.86 -4.97 3.79
CA PRO A 143 8.50 -4.04 2.73
C PRO A 143 9.62 -3.76 1.74
N GLN A 144 10.86 -3.71 2.26
CA GLN A 144 12.05 -3.45 1.47
C GLN A 144 12.32 -4.57 0.45
N ARG A 145 11.95 -5.82 0.77
CA ARG A 145 12.01 -6.96 -0.14
C ARG A 145 10.97 -6.88 -1.26
N GLY A 146 9.74 -6.47 -0.96
CA GLY A 146 8.72 -6.21 -1.98
C GLY A 146 9.13 -5.09 -2.95
N ILE A 147 9.74 -4.01 -2.42
CA ILE A 147 10.27 -2.92 -3.25
C ILE A 147 11.49 -3.37 -4.07
N LYS A 148 12.33 -4.26 -3.53
CA LYS A 148 13.41 -4.90 -4.29
C LYS A 148 12.86 -5.70 -5.47
N GLU A 149 11.80 -6.48 -5.26
CA GLU A 149 11.13 -7.22 -6.32
C GLU A 149 10.51 -6.29 -7.37
N ALA A 150 9.89 -5.17 -6.96
CA ALA A 150 9.42 -4.14 -7.87
C ALA A 150 10.54 -3.63 -8.79
N TYR A 151 11.74 -3.37 -8.25
CA TYR A 151 12.90 -2.99 -9.05
C TYR A 151 13.28 -4.10 -10.04
N ARG A 152 13.43 -5.34 -9.56
CA ARG A 152 13.86 -6.48 -10.39
C ARG A 152 12.95 -6.71 -11.60
N VAL A 153 11.63 -6.68 -11.40
CA VAL A 153 10.66 -7.00 -12.46
C VAL A 153 10.44 -5.87 -13.46
N LEU A 154 10.75 -4.63 -13.11
CA LEU A 154 10.65 -3.50 -14.04
C LEU A 154 11.73 -3.56 -15.13
N LYS A 155 11.39 -3.18 -16.36
CA LYS A 155 12.37 -2.95 -17.44
C LYS A 155 13.19 -1.69 -17.18
N LEU A 156 14.28 -1.49 -17.93
CA LEU A 156 14.99 -0.21 -18.00
C LEU A 156 14.03 0.94 -18.30
N GLY A 157 14.06 2.01 -17.49
CA GLY A 157 13.12 3.14 -17.60
C GLY A 157 11.69 2.84 -17.12
N GLY A 158 11.44 1.61 -16.64
CA GLY A 158 10.19 1.23 -16.00
C GLY A 158 9.98 2.00 -14.69
N LYS A 159 8.72 2.20 -14.33
CA LYS A 159 8.34 2.99 -13.16
C LYS A 159 7.55 2.15 -12.15
N ALA A 160 7.97 2.22 -10.89
CA ALA A 160 7.20 1.72 -9.77
C ALA A 160 6.28 2.82 -9.24
N CYS A 161 5.06 2.46 -8.86
CA CYS A 161 4.09 3.29 -8.18
C CYS A 161 3.52 2.50 -7.00
N LEU A 162 3.78 2.99 -5.80
CA LEU A 162 3.38 2.35 -4.56
C LEU A 162 2.47 3.31 -3.79
N ILE A 163 1.27 2.83 -3.48
CA ILE A 163 0.23 3.59 -2.82
C ILE A 163 -0.03 2.94 -1.46
N GLY A 164 0.17 3.69 -0.40
CA GLY A 164 0.05 3.14 0.96
C GLY A 164 -0.25 4.20 2.00
N PRO A 165 -0.59 3.77 3.23
CA PRO A 165 -0.89 4.68 4.32
C PRO A 165 0.37 5.44 4.78
N VAL A 166 0.17 6.58 5.41
CA VAL A 166 1.24 7.40 6.00
C VAL A 166 1.10 7.43 7.51
N TYR A 167 2.23 7.37 8.22
CA TYR A 167 2.25 7.47 9.68
C TYR A 167 1.54 8.73 10.18
N PRO A 168 0.51 8.59 11.04
CA PRO A 168 -0.30 9.73 11.46
C PRO A 168 0.45 10.64 12.44
N THR A 169 -0.02 11.88 12.56
CA THR A 169 0.58 12.88 13.47
C THR A 169 -0.12 12.95 14.83
N PHE A 170 -1.42 12.71 14.88
CA PHE A 170 -2.21 12.74 16.12
C PHE A 170 -1.85 11.57 17.04
N TRP A 171 -1.70 11.83 18.34
CA TRP A 171 -1.12 10.86 19.29
C TRP A 171 -1.95 9.57 19.41
N LEU A 172 -3.28 9.67 19.39
CA LEU A 172 -4.16 8.52 19.51
C LEU A 172 -4.15 7.68 18.23
N SER A 173 -4.07 8.34 17.07
CA SER A 173 -3.88 7.65 15.80
C SER A 173 -2.52 6.96 15.74
N ARG A 174 -1.46 7.60 16.24
CA ARG A 174 -0.12 6.97 16.35
C ARG A 174 -0.16 5.70 17.19
N PHE A 175 -0.81 5.75 18.34
CA PHE A 175 -1.00 4.57 19.18
C PHE A 175 -1.68 3.43 18.40
N PHE A 176 -2.81 3.71 17.74
CA PHE A 176 -3.52 2.69 16.96
C PHE A 176 -2.75 2.22 15.71
N ALA A 177 -1.97 3.09 15.07
CA ALA A 177 -1.09 2.70 13.96
C ALA A 177 -0.01 1.72 14.43
N ASP A 178 0.70 2.06 15.51
CA ASP A 178 1.82 1.26 16.03
C ASP A 178 1.36 -0.15 16.47
N VAL A 179 0.10 -0.30 16.90
CA VAL A 179 -0.47 -1.58 17.35
C VAL A 179 -1.28 -2.34 16.28
N TRP A 180 -1.43 -1.84 15.05
CA TRP A 180 -2.33 -2.49 14.08
C TRP A 180 -1.59 -3.12 12.90
N MET A 181 -1.17 -2.28 11.95
CA MET A 181 -0.50 -2.68 10.72
C MET A 181 0.64 -1.70 10.43
N LEU A 182 1.41 -1.93 9.37
CA LEU A 182 2.50 -1.03 9.04
C LEU A 182 1.96 0.30 8.49
N PHE A 183 2.26 1.40 9.19
CA PHE A 183 2.07 2.77 8.72
C PHE A 183 3.46 3.42 8.56
N PRO A 184 4.08 3.34 7.37
CA PRO A 184 5.40 3.91 7.16
C PRO A 184 5.34 5.44 7.18
N LYS A 185 6.44 6.05 7.59
CA LYS A 185 6.65 7.48 7.36
C LYS A 185 6.95 7.73 5.88
N GLU A 186 6.71 8.95 5.42
CA GLU A 186 7.05 9.37 4.05
C GLU A 186 8.55 9.16 3.75
N GLU A 187 9.41 9.43 4.73
CA GLU A 187 10.86 9.26 4.58
C GLU A 187 11.26 7.78 4.48
N GLU A 188 10.50 6.86 5.07
CA GLU A 188 10.75 5.41 4.97
C GLU A 188 10.47 4.91 3.56
N TYR A 189 9.37 5.36 2.92
CA TYR A 189 9.10 5.02 1.53
C TYR A 189 10.22 5.49 0.59
N ILE A 190 10.68 6.73 0.76
CA ILE A 190 11.75 7.31 -0.07
C ILE A 190 13.05 6.51 0.13
N ASP A 191 13.45 6.28 1.38
CA ASP A 191 14.63 5.49 1.73
C ASP A 191 14.57 4.08 1.14
N TRP A 192 13.41 3.41 1.20
CA TRP A 192 13.26 2.08 0.61
C TRP A 192 13.43 2.07 -0.91
N PHE A 193 12.88 3.06 -1.62
CA PHE A 193 13.04 3.17 -3.07
C PHE A 193 14.51 3.46 -3.44
N GLU A 194 15.14 4.41 -2.75
CA GLU A 194 16.54 4.78 -3.00
C GLU A 194 17.49 3.61 -2.74
N LYS A 195 17.30 2.89 -1.62
CA LYS A 195 18.08 1.68 -1.29
C LYS A 195 17.89 0.57 -2.31
N ALA A 196 16.67 0.41 -2.84
CA ALA A 196 16.40 -0.54 -3.91
C ALA A 196 17.03 -0.11 -5.26
N GLY A 197 17.57 1.10 -5.37
CA GLY A 197 18.27 1.59 -6.55
C GLY A 197 17.43 2.45 -7.49
N PHE A 198 16.19 2.76 -7.13
CA PHE A 198 15.36 3.67 -7.92
C PHE A 198 15.95 5.08 -7.96
N LYS A 199 15.66 5.80 -9.06
CA LYS A 199 15.96 7.22 -9.24
C LYS A 199 14.68 8.01 -9.46
N ASP A 200 14.80 9.34 -9.39
CA ASP A 200 13.68 10.26 -9.53
C ASP A 200 12.51 9.91 -8.60
N VAL A 201 12.85 9.63 -7.33
CA VAL A 201 11.87 9.22 -6.34
C VAL A 201 10.97 10.41 -6.00
N GLN A 202 9.68 10.27 -6.22
CA GLN A 202 8.69 11.32 -5.98
C GLN A 202 7.59 10.80 -5.07
N LEU A 203 7.13 11.68 -4.18
CA LEU A 203 6.03 11.40 -3.27
C LEU A 203 4.91 12.41 -3.48
N LYS A 204 3.73 11.91 -3.82
CA LYS A 204 2.48 12.65 -3.88
C LYS A 204 1.61 12.24 -2.70
N ARG A 205 1.16 13.20 -1.90
CA ARG A 205 0.18 12.94 -0.84
C ARG A 205 -1.20 12.77 -1.45
N ILE A 206 -1.98 11.85 -0.91
CA ILE A 206 -3.33 11.55 -1.39
C ILE A 206 -4.32 11.61 -0.24
N GLY A 207 -5.51 12.10 -0.55
CA GLY A 207 -6.59 12.34 0.39
C GLY A 207 -7.89 12.57 -0.36
N PRO A 208 -9.04 12.45 0.32
CA PRO A 208 -10.31 12.78 -0.30
C PRO A 208 -10.37 14.28 -0.63
N LYS A 209 -10.99 14.64 -1.76
CA LYS A 209 -11.07 16.03 -2.24
C LYS A 209 -11.70 17.01 -1.24
N TRP A 210 -12.60 16.52 -0.39
CA TRP A 210 -13.25 17.31 0.65
C TRP A 210 -12.31 17.62 1.83
N TYR A 211 -11.19 16.92 1.98
CA TYR A 211 -10.31 17.14 3.12
C TYR A 211 -9.46 18.39 2.95
N ARG A 212 -9.73 19.40 3.79
CA ARG A 212 -9.05 20.71 3.81
C ARG A 212 -7.99 20.84 4.91
N GLY A 213 -7.70 19.76 5.63
CA GLY A 213 -6.81 19.81 6.79
C GLY A 213 -5.33 19.88 6.42
N VAL A 214 -4.59 20.76 7.08
CA VAL A 214 -3.13 20.67 7.18
C VAL A 214 -2.83 19.54 8.18
N ARG A 215 -1.70 18.83 8.07
CA ARG A 215 -1.21 17.70 8.92
C ARG A 215 -1.42 17.79 10.45
N ARG A 216 -1.93 18.90 10.98
CA ARG A 216 -2.24 19.20 12.38
C ARG A 216 -3.31 18.28 13.00
N HIS A 217 -4.28 17.76 12.24
CA HIS A 217 -5.34 16.87 12.75
C HIS A 217 -5.23 15.41 12.28
N GLY A 218 -4.16 15.07 11.56
CA GLY A 218 -3.75 13.67 11.37
C GLY A 218 -4.42 12.88 10.26
N LEU A 219 -5.15 13.49 9.32
CA LEU A 219 -5.73 12.77 8.19
C LEU A 219 -4.98 13.03 6.87
N ILE A 220 -3.77 12.49 6.73
CA ILE A 220 -3.31 12.09 5.39
C ILE A 220 -3.71 10.63 5.25
N MET A 221 -4.61 10.34 4.31
CA MET A 221 -5.10 8.97 4.09
C MET A 221 -4.01 8.08 3.49
N GLY A 222 -3.07 8.66 2.72
CA GLY A 222 -1.91 7.93 2.25
C GLY A 222 -0.96 8.78 1.41
N CYS A 223 -0.07 8.09 0.71
CA CYS A 223 0.78 8.68 -0.32
C CYS A 223 0.88 7.73 -1.52
N SER A 224 1.19 8.31 -2.68
CA SER A 224 1.66 7.63 -3.88
C SER A 224 3.14 7.94 -4.04
N VAL A 225 3.98 6.92 -4.01
CA VAL A 225 5.43 7.03 -4.13
C VAL A 225 5.86 6.35 -5.42
N THR A 226 6.64 7.06 -6.22
CA THR A 226 7.13 6.55 -7.49
C THR A 226 8.63 6.60 -7.57
N GLY A 227 9.20 5.76 -8.43
CA GLY A 227 10.61 5.78 -8.77
C GLY A 227 10.86 5.07 -10.10
N VAL A 228 11.87 5.52 -10.82
CA VAL A 228 12.25 5.02 -12.14
C VAL A 228 13.46 4.10 -12.01
N LYS A 229 13.41 2.96 -12.70
CA LYS A 229 14.53 2.01 -12.77
C LYS A 229 15.60 2.54 -13.75
N PRO A 230 16.81 2.90 -13.28
CA PRO A 230 17.83 3.52 -14.13
C PRO A 230 18.67 2.51 -14.92
N ALA A 231 18.68 1.24 -14.52
CA ALA A 231 19.52 0.20 -15.11
C ALA A 231 18.81 -1.15 -15.09
N SER A 232 19.00 -1.96 -16.14
CA SER A 232 18.52 -3.35 -16.23
C SER A 232 19.13 -4.26 -15.15
N GLY A 233 18.47 -5.38 -14.87
CA GLY A 233 18.95 -6.39 -13.93
C GLY A 233 18.34 -6.30 -12.54
N ASP A 234 19.00 -6.94 -11.56
CA ASP A 234 18.54 -6.95 -10.18
C ASP A 234 18.90 -5.64 -9.45
N SER A 235 18.21 -5.39 -8.34
CA SER A 235 18.49 -4.27 -7.45
C SER A 235 19.91 -4.39 -6.86
N PRO A 236 20.63 -3.26 -6.68
CA PRO A 236 21.90 -3.25 -5.94
C PRO A 236 21.72 -3.63 -4.46
N LEU A 237 20.49 -3.62 -3.95
CA LEU A 237 20.19 -3.91 -2.56
C LEU A 237 20.44 -5.38 -2.22
N GLN A 238 21.33 -5.59 -1.26
CA GLN A 238 21.58 -6.90 -0.66
C GLN A 238 20.75 -7.01 0.61
N LEU A 239 19.84 -8.00 0.63
CA LEU A 239 19.05 -8.35 1.80
C LEU A 239 19.50 -9.71 2.31
N GLY A 240 19.44 -9.89 3.62
CA GLY A 240 19.64 -11.20 4.25
C GLY A 240 18.55 -12.20 3.84
N PRO A 241 18.65 -13.45 4.34
CA PRO A 241 17.60 -14.44 4.14
C PRO A 241 16.26 -13.87 4.58
N LYS A 242 15.20 -14.21 3.84
CA LYS A 242 13.83 -13.86 4.21
C LYS A 242 13.61 -14.39 5.62
N ALA A 243 13.27 -13.51 6.56
CA ALA A 243 12.87 -13.96 7.88
C ALA A 243 11.64 -14.86 7.68
N GLU A 244 11.79 -16.17 7.95
CA GLU A 244 10.70 -17.11 7.76
C GLU A 244 9.50 -16.70 8.61
N ASP A 245 8.33 -16.81 7.99
CA ASP A 245 7.01 -16.65 8.60
C ASP A 245 6.97 -17.50 9.87
N VAL A 246 7.00 -16.85 11.04
CA VAL A 246 7.19 -17.54 12.31
C VAL A 246 6.00 -18.48 12.51
N SER A 247 6.23 -19.75 12.25
CA SER A 247 5.29 -20.87 12.38
C SER A 247 5.01 -21.24 13.84
N LYS A 248 5.47 -20.41 14.78
CA LYS A 248 5.29 -20.63 16.21
C LYS A 248 3.80 -20.47 16.54
N PRO A 249 3.17 -21.49 17.14
CA PRO A 249 1.81 -21.37 17.62
C PRO A 249 1.75 -20.25 18.66
N ILE A 250 0.79 -19.35 18.47
CA ILE A 250 0.60 -18.19 19.33
C ILE A 250 -0.31 -18.59 20.46
N ASN A 251 0.01 -18.16 21.68
CA ASN A 251 -0.83 -18.41 22.84
C ASN A 251 -2.25 -17.84 22.59
N PRO A 252 -3.33 -18.61 22.80
CA PRO A 252 -4.71 -18.15 22.60
C PRO A 252 -5.06 -16.84 23.30
N LEU A 253 -4.50 -16.58 24.49
CA LEU A 253 -4.72 -15.32 25.21
C LEU A 253 -4.05 -14.14 24.49
N THR A 254 -2.82 -14.35 24.00
CA THR A 254 -2.12 -13.36 23.18
C THR A 254 -2.89 -13.09 21.91
N PHE A 255 -3.37 -14.13 21.22
CA PHE A 255 -4.22 -13.98 20.04
C PHE A 255 -5.50 -13.18 20.34
N LEU A 256 -6.21 -13.48 21.43
CA LEU A 256 -7.43 -12.77 21.82
C LEU A 256 -7.15 -11.28 22.11
N LEU A 257 -6.11 -10.97 22.89
CA LEU A 257 -5.70 -9.59 23.15
C LEU A 257 -5.34 -8.85 21.84
N ARG A 258 -4.61 -9.52 20.95
CA ARG A 258 -4.27 -8.99 19.62
C ARG A 258 -5.51 -8.71 18.77
N PHE A 259 -6.47 -9.63 18.78
CA PHE A 259 -7.72 -9.49 18.05
C PHE A 259 -8.56 -8.32 18.56
N ILE A 260 -8.68 -8.14 19.88
CA ILE A 260 -9.41 -7.02 20.49
C ILE A 260 -8.75 -5.69 20.12
N LEU A 261 -7.42 -5.57 20.30
CA LEU A 261 -6.68 -4.34 19.97
C LEU A 261 -6.76 -4.00 18.48
N GLY A 262 -6.61 -5.00 17.59
CA GLY A 262 -6.77 -4.81 16.15
C GLY A 262 -8.18 -4.38 15.76
N THR A 263 -9.22 -4.92 16.43
CA THR A 263 -10.62 -4.51 16.22
C THR A 263 -10.85 -3.07 16.69
N MET A 264 -10.29 -2.67 17.84
CA MET A 264 -10.35 -1.28 18.31
C MET A 264 -9.65 -0.32 17.35
N ALA A 265 -8.46 -0.70 16.86
CA ALA A 265 -7.71 0.10 15.88
C ALA A 265 -8.48 0.26 14.57
N ALA A 266 -9.00 -0.84 14.02
CA ALA A 266 -9.84 -0.81 12.82
C ALA A 266 -11.07 0.09 13.01
N THR A 267 -11.78 -0.05 14.14
CA THR A 267 -12.94 0.78 14.47
C THR A 267 -12.56 2.25 14.55
N TYR A 268 -11.45 2.58 15.20
CA TYR A 268 -10.94 3.95 15.29
C TYR A 268 -10.67 4.53 13.89
N TYR A 269 -9.96 3.80 13.03
CA TYR A 269 -9.64 4.27 11.68
C TYR A 269 -10.85 4.35 10.74
N VAL A 270 -11.97 3.69 11.05
CA VAL A 270 -13.24 3.88 10.35
C VAL A 270 -13.96 5.14 10.84
N LEU A 271 -13.95 5.39 12.15
CA LEU A 271 -14.67 6.51 12.75
C LEU A 271 -14.00 7.86 12.46
N VAL A 272 -12.67 7.91 12.36
CA VAL A 272 -11.95 9.17 12.16
C VAL A 272 -12.32 9.85 10.83
N PRO A 273 -12.34 9.18 9.66
CA PRO A 273 -12.75 9.81 8.41
C PRO A 273 -14.24 10.19 8.39
N ILE A 274 -15.11 9.40 9.03
CA ILE A 274 -16.54 9.76 9.21
C ILE A 274 -16.66 11.06 10.01
N TYR A 275 -15.95 11.17 11.13
CA TYR A 275 -15.91 12.37 11.95
C TYR A 275 -15.36 13.58 11.18
N MET A 276 -14.28 13.40 10.41
CA MET A 276 -13.71 14.45 9.56
C MET A 276 -14.67 14.89 8.46
N TRP A 277 -15.39 13.95 7.84
CA TRP A 277 -16.39 14.26 6.81
C TRP A 277 -17.56 15.03 7.41
N LEU A 278 -18.11 14.62 8.56
CA LEU A 278 -19.15 15.38 9.27
C LEU A 278 -18.66 16.78 9.67
N LYS A 279 -17.41 16.91 10.11
CA LYS A 279 -16.80 18.20 10.43
C LYS A 279 -16.70 19.10 9.19
N ASP A 280 -16.32 18.55 8.03
CA ASP A 280 -16.27 19.28 6.78
C ASP A 280 -17.63 19.89 6.39
N GLN A 281 -18.73 19.17 6.62
CA GLN A 281 -20.09 19.67 6.33
C GLN A 281 -20.52 20.85 7.22
N ILE A 282 -19.88 21.02 8.38
CA ILE A 282 -20.24 22.04 9.38
C ILE A 282 -19.28 23.23 9.34
N VAL A 283 -18.00 23.00 9.03
CA VAL A 283 -16.96 24.04 9.04
C VAL A 283 -16.99 24.84 7.74
N PRO A 284 -17.09 26.18 7.77
CA PRO A 284 -17.16 27.02 6.57
C PRO A 284 -15.98 26.80 5.61
N GLU A 285 -16.23 26.97 4.31
CA GLU A 285 -15.19 26.93 3.27
C GLU A 285 -14.06 27.93 3.57
N GLY A 286 -12.81 27.50 3.39
CA GLY A 286 -11.61 28.31 3.68
C GLY A 286 -11.03 28.18 5.09
N GLN A 287 -11.72 27.49 6.01
CA GLN A 287 -11.15 27.13 7.32
C GLN A 287 -10.57 25.71 7.32
N PRO A 288 -9.44 25.46 8.01
CA PRO A 288 -8.85 24.13 8.10
C PRO A 288 -9.69 23.22 9.01
N ILE A 289 -9.87 21.96 8.58
CA ILE A 289 -10.50 20.89 9.36
C ILE A 289 -9.48 19.94 9.99
#